data_AF-A0A395HXK2-F1
#
_entry.id   AF-A0A395HXK2-F1
#
_cell.length_a   1.000
_cell.length_b   1.000
_cell.length_c   1.000
_cell.angle_alpha   90.00
_cell.angle_beta   90.00
_cell.angle_gamma   90.00
#
_symmetry.space_group_name_H-M   'P 1'
#
loop_
_entity.id
_entity.type
_entity.pdbx_description
1 polymer ?
#
loop_
_entity_poly.entity_id
_entity_poly.type
_entity_poly.pdbx_seq_one_letter_code
_entity_poly.pdbx_strand_id
1 'polypeptide(L)'
;MSATAGLYVAIYGNSIVRHWGLFIDGPTETTKTILHITNRSGSFVLEIRNSNARYARSLLELVYLCTVDVSKIDEINGCIDQEDETYIRNKGALKAKQQGLP
;
A
#
# COMPACT_ATOMS: atom_id res chain seq x y z
N MET A 1 -1.42 -15.26 -22.71
CA MET A 1 -2.07 -14.91 -21.42
C MET A 1 -1.32 -13.72 -20.86
N SER A 2 -2.04 -12.72 -20.34
CA SER A 2 -1.38 -11.64 -19.60
C SER A 2 -0.84 -12.19 -18.29
N ALA A 3 0.33 -11.72 -17.86
CA ALA A 3 0.87 -12.08 -16.57
C ALA A 3 -0.01 -11.48 -15.46
N THR A 4 -0.19 -12.20 -14.38
CA THR A 4 -1.01 -11.75 -13.24
C THR A 4 -0.21 -11.79 -11.95
N ALA A 5 -0.61 -10.96 -11.00
CA ALA A 5 -0.03 -10.88 -9.66
C ALA A 5 -1.12 -10.98 -8.60
N GLY A 6 -0.82 -11.60 -7.46
CA GLY A 6 -1.73 -11.60 -6.31
C GLY A 6 -1.63 -10.29 -5.54
N LEU A 7 -2.77 -9.72 -5.17
CA LEU A 7 -2.86 -8.58 -4.25
C LEU A 7 -3.28 -9.09 -2.87
N TYR A 8 -2.55 -8.68 -1.84
CA TYR A 8 -2.76 -9.12 -0.46
C TYR A 8 -2.80 -7.92 0.50
N VAL A 9 -3.48 -8.07 1.62
CA VAL A 9 -3.22 -7.27 2.83
C VAL A 9 -2.13 -7.99 3.63
N ALA A 10 -0.99 -7.35 3.81
CA ALA A 10 0.06 -7.78 4.71
C ALA A 10 -0.15 -7.12 6.07
N ILE A 11 -0.42 -7.94 7.09
CA ILE A 11 -0.59 -7.50 8.48
C ILE A 11 0.71 -7.74 9.21
N TYR A 12 1.29 -6.66 9.72
CA TYR A 12 2.52 -6.66 10.51
C TYR A 12 2.22 -6.38 11.98
N GLY A 13 3.08 -6.89 12.85
CA GLY A 13 3.05 -6.45 14.23
C GLY A 13 4.21 -6.95 15.07
N ASN A 14 4.27 -6.38 16.26
CA ASN A 14 5.05 -6.86 17.38
C ASN A 14 4.19 -6.77 18.65
N SER A 15 4.79 -6.91 19.83
CA SER A 15 4.07 -6.83 21.12
C SER A 15 3.44 -5.47 21.42
N ILE A 16 3.74 -4.42 20.65
CA ILE A 16 3.39 -3.03 20.96
C ILE A 16 2.52 -2.40 19.85
N VAL A 17 2.81 -2.69 18.59
CA VAL A 17 2.17 -2.04 17.43
C VAL A 17 1.72 -3.08 16.41
N ARG A 18 0.53 -2.87 15.84
CA ARG A 18 0.06 -3.54 14.64
C ARG A 18 -0.05 -2.54 13.50
N HIS A 19 0.41 -2.91 12.32
CA HIS A 19 0.31 -2.12 11.11
C HIS A 19 -0.06 -3.01 9.92
N TRP A 20 -0.51 -2.42 8.82
CA TRP A 20 -0.87 -3.16 7.61
C TRP A 20 -0.46 -2.39 6.36
N GLY A 21 -0.22 -3.12 5.29
CA GLY A 21 0.02 -2.57 3.95
C GLY A 21 -0.56 -3.48 2.89
N LEU A 22 -0.69 -2.97 1.67
CA LEU A 22 -0.99 -3.78 0.49
C LEU A 22 0.31 -4.37 -0.04
N PHE A 23 0.30 -5.65 -0.38
CA PHE A 23 1.42 -6.36 -0.98
C PHE A 23 1.00 -6.89 -2.36
N ILE A 24 1.70 -6.42 -3.38
CA ILE A 24 1.59 -6.91 -4.75
C ILE A 24 2.66 -7.99 -4.92
N ASP A 25 2.24 -9.23 -5.10
CA ASP A 25 3.10 -10.39 -5.31
C ASP A 25 3.43 -10.53 -6.80
N GLY A 26 4.16 -9.54 -7.33
CA GLY A 26 4.56 -9.50 -8.74
C GLY A 26 5.38 -10.72 -9.16
N PRO A 27 5.42 -11.04 -10.47
CA PRO A 27 6.03 -12.28 -10.97
C PRO A 27 7.55 -12.36 -10.72
N THR A 28 8.23 -11.24 -10.58
CA THR A 28 9.66 -11.16 -10.22
C THR A 28 9.86 -10.43 -8.90
N GLU A 29 10.97 -10.67 -8.21
CA GLU A 29 11.30 -9.97 -6.94
C GLU A 29 11.32 -8.44 -7.09
N THR A 30 11.70 -7.90 -8.26
CA THR A 30 11.70 -6.46 -8.51
C THR A 30 10.31 -5.86 -8.70
N THR A 31 9.31 -6.70 -9.00
CA THR A 31 7.90 -6.31 -9.16
C THR A 31 7.06 -6.61 -7.92
N LYS A 32 7.71 -7.13 -6.85
CA LYS A 32 7.07 -7.30 -5.55
C LYS A 32 7.13 -5.98 -4.80
N THR A 33 5.96 -5.44 -4.48
CA THR A 33 5.84 -4.09 -3.96
C THR A 33 4.92 -4.08 -2.74
N ILE A 34 5.31 -3.33 -1.72
CA ILE A 34 4.48 -3.04 -0.54
C ILE A 34 4.09 -1.57 -0.59
N LEU A 35 2.77 -1.31 -0.51
CA LEU A 35 2.21 0.01 -0.34
C LEU A 35 1.68 0.11 1.10
N HIS A 36 2.24 1.00 1.92
CA HIS A 36 1.81 1.14 3.31
C HIS A 36 1.68 2.61 3.73
N ILE A 37 0.74 2.90 4.63
CA ILE A 37 0.51 4.26 5.14
C ILE A 37 1.18 4.38 6.50
N THR A 38 2.35 5.02 6.54
CA THR A 38 3.08 5.28 7.78
C THR A 38 2.70 6.63 8.37
N ASN A 39 2.71 6.74 9.69
CA ASN A 39 2.69 8.03 10.37
C ASN A 39 4.14 8.51 10.54
N ARG A 40 4.47 9.62 9.89
CA ARG A 40 5.75 10.31 10.07
C ARG A 40 5.48 11.69 10.66
N SER A 41 5.88 11.87 11.91
CA SER A 41 5.80 13.16 12.63
C SER A 41 4.40 13.80 12.62
N GLY A 42 3.34 13.00 12.81
CA GLY A 42 1.96 13.48 12.85
C GLY A 42 1.28 13.61 11.49
N SER A 43 1.96 13.24 10.39
CA SER A 43 1.37 13.17 9.06
C SER A 43 1.34 11.74 8.54
N PHE A 44 0.20 11.32 7.97
CA PHE A 44 0.12 10.07 7.23
C PHE A 44 0.77 10.24 5.85
N VAL A 45 1.73 9.38 5.55
CA VAL A 45 2.46 9.33 4.29
C VAL A 45 2.28 7.92 3.72
N LEU A 46 1.92 7.84 2.45
CA LEU A 46 2.03 6.58 1.74
C LEU A 46 3.49 6.40 1.32
N GLU A 47 4.07 5.26 1.68
CA GLU A 47 5.35 4.83 1.14
C GLU A 47 5.15 3.58 0.27
N ILE A 48 5.86 3.56 -0.85
CA ILE A 48 5.92 2.42 -1.77
C ILE A 48 7.32 1.82 -1.66
N ARG A 49 7.41 0.51 -1.45
CA ARG A 49 8.69 -0.19 -1.26
C ARG A 49 8.76 -1.42 -2.15
N ASN A 50 9.81 -1.51 -2.97
CA ASN A 50 10.13 -2.74 -3.71
C ASN A 50 10.68 -3.77 -2.72
N SER A 51 9.81 -4.66 -2.26
CA SER A 51 10.11 -5.61 -1.20
C SER A 51 9.07 -6.73 -1.16
N ASN A 52 9.48 -7.88 -0.65
CA ASN A 52 8.62 -9.03 -0.45
C ASN A 52 8.15 -9.09 1.01
N ALA A 53 6.84 -8.92 1.23
CA ALA A 53 6.25 -8.93 2.57
C ALA A 53 6.55 -10.22 3.35
N ARG A 54 6.72 -11.35 2.66
CA ARG A 54 7.00 -12.67 3.26
C ARG A 54 8.33 -12.74 3.99
N TYR A 55 9.27 -11.85 3.67
CA TYR A 55 10.57 -11.80 4.32
C TYR A 55 10.57 -10.92 5.59
N ALA A 56 9.50 -10.18 5.85
CA ALA A 56 9.40 -9.37 7.05
C ALA A 56 9.21 -10.26 8.28
N ARG A 57 10.15 -10.19 9.24
CA ARG A 57 10.03 -10.91 10.53
C ARG A 57 8.80 -10.52 11.35
N SER A 58 8.27 -9.32 11.12
CA SER A 58 7.08 -8.79 11.78
C SER A 58 5.78 -9.20 11.07
N LEU A 59 5.84 -9.93 9.94
CA LEU A 59 4.64 -10.37 9.25
C LEU A 59 3.87 -11.37 10.12
N LEU A 60 2.62 -11.05 10.41
CA LEU A 60 1.70 -11.92 11.14
C LEU A 60 0.78 -12.68 10.18
N GLU A 61 0.29 -12.02 9.14
CA GLU A 61 -0.68 -12.59 8.22
C GLU A 61 -0.61 -11.96 6.81
N LEU A 62 -0.89 -12.76 5.79
CA LEU A 62 -1.13 -12.31 4.42
C LEU A 62 -2.53 -12.73 3.99
N VAL A 63 -3.43 -11.76 3.88
CA VAL A 63 -4.81 -11.98 3.48
C VAL A 63 -4.94 -11.70 1.99
N TYR A 64 -5.26 -12.72 1.19
CA TYR A 64 -5.49 -12.56 -0.24
C TYR A 64 -6.74 -11.70 -0.50
N LEU A 65 -6.61 -10.72 -1.40
CA LEU A 65 -7.74 -9.89 -1.84
C LEU A 65 -8.23 -10.32 -3.21
N CYS A 66 -7.36 -10.22 -4.22
CA CYS A 66 -7.69 -10.50 -5.61
C CYS A 66 -6.44 -10.73 -6.46
N THR A 67 -6.65 -11.07 -7.73
CA THR A 67 -5.61 -11.14 -8.75
C THR A 67 -5.70 -9.91 -9.63
N VAL A 68 -4.56 -9.30 -9.94
CA VAL A 68 -4.46 -8.13 -10.81
C VAL A 68 -3.61 -8.46 -12.03
N ASP A 69 -3.90 -7.81 -13.16
CA ASP A 69 -3.07 -7.88 -14.36
C ASP A 69 -1.76 -7.11 -14.12
N VAL A 70 -0.62 -7.69 -14.50
CA VAL A 70 0.70 -7.08 -14.30
C VAL A 70 0.83 -5.74 -15.03
N SER A 71 0.15 -5.57 -16.17
CA SER A 71 0.10 -4.28 -16.89
C SER A 71 -0.56 -3.15 -16.11
N LYS A 72 -1.28 -3.48 -15.02
CA LYS A 72 -1.93 -2.53 -14.11
C LYS A 72 -1.11 -2.22 -12.86
N ILE A 73 0.01 -2.89 -12.63
CA ILE A 73 0.83 -2.66 -11.44
C ILE A 73 1.40 -1.23 -11.42
N ASP A 74 1.85 -0.72 -12.57
CA ASP A 74 2.36 0.65 -12.67
C ASP A 74 1.24 1.68 -12.44
N GLU A 75 0.01 1.37 -12.86
CA GLU A 75 -1.17 2.20 -12.55
C GLU A 75 -1.48 2.16 -11.04
N ILE A 76 -1.37 1.01 -10.37
CA ILE A 76 -1.57 0.90 -8.91
C ILE A 76 -0.47 1.63 -8.15
N ASN A 77 0.78 1.54 -8.60
CA ASN A 77 1.90 2.31 -8.05
C ASN A 77 1.74 3.82 -8.33
N GLY A 78 1.19 4.16 -9.50
CA GLY A 78 0.97 5.52 -10.01
C GLY A 78 -0.34 6.18 -9.61
N CYS A 79 -1.30 5.45 -9.02
CA CYS A 79 -2.52 6.01 -8.40
C CYS A 79 -2.21 7.02 -7.28
N ILE A 80 -0.93 7.13 -6.89
CA ILE A 80 -0.40 8.20 -6.05
C ILE A 80 0.53 9.06 -6.89
N ASP A 81 -0.06 9.75 -7.83
CA ASP A 81 0.54 10.95 -8.36
C ASP A 81 0.25 12.08 -7.36
N GLN A 82 1.29 12.59 -6.71
CA GLN A 82 1.14 13.71 -5.78
C GLN A 82 0.72 14.99 -6.49
N GLU A 83 0.79 15.01 -7.83
CA GLU A 83 0.37 16.09 -8.71
C GLU A 83 -1.05 15.84 -9.27
N ASP A 84 -1.62 14.63 -9.13
CA ASP A 84 -2.99 14.34 -9.53
C ASP A 84 -3.99 15.09 -8.64
N GLU A 85 -4.78 15.94 -9.27
CA GLU A 85 -5.74 16.83 -8.62
C GLU A 85 -6.81 16.05 -7.82
N THR A 86 -7.19 14.86 -8.28
CA THR A 86 -8.18 14.02 -7.61
C THR A 86 -7.61 13.43 -6.31
N TYR A 87 -6.36 12.96 -6.35
CA TYR A 87 -5.64 12.50 -5.17
C TYR A 87 -5.45 13.64 -4.16
N ILE A 88 -4.98 14.82 -4.61
CA ILE A 88 -4.80 16.00 -3.74
C ILE A 88 -6.13 16.38 -3.06
N ARG A 89 -7.22 16.45 -3.82
CA ARG A 89 -8.56 16.77 -3.31
C ARG A 89 -9.04 15.77 -2.26
N ASN A 90 -8.96 14.47 -2.58
CA ASN A 90 -9.42 13.41 -1.69
C ASN A 90 -8.58 13.36 -0.40
N LYS A 91 -7.27 13.59 -0.49
CA LYS A 91 -6.36 13.71 0.66
C LYS A 91 -6.72 14.90 1.56
N GLY A 92 -7.07 16.05 0.97
CA GLY A 92 -7.56 17.22 1.71
C GLY A 92 -8.85 16.93 2.47
N ALA A 93 -9.83 16.30 1.81
CA ALA A 93 -11.11 15.93 2.43
C ALA A 93 -10.96 14.94 3.60
N LEU A 94 -10.06 13.96 3.47
CA LEU A 94 -9.73 13.02 4.54
C LEU A 94 -9.13 13.74 5.76
N LYS A 95 -8.19 14.68 5.54
CA LYS A 95 -7.59 15.46 6.62
C LYS A 95 -8.62 16.34 7.35
N ALA A 96 -9.52 16.99 6.63
CA ALA A 96 -10.59 17.80 7.22
C ALA A 96 -11.49 16.97 8.15
N LYS A 97 -11.94 15.80 7.67
CA LYS A 97 -12.74 14.85 8.47
C LYS A 97 -12.02 14.36 9.73
N GLN A 98 -10.71 14.10 9.64
CA GLN A 98 -9.91 13.68 10.80
C GLN A 98 -9.74 14.76 11.86
N GLN A 99 -9.78 16.04 11.44
CA GLN A 99 -9.68 17.19 12.34
C GLN A 99 -11.03 17.68 12.87
N GLY A 100 -12.14 17.03 12.47
CA GLY A 100 -13.48 17.45 12.85
C GLY A 100 -13.90 18.79 12.22
N LEU A 101 -13.24 19.19 11.13
CA LEU A 101 -13.62 20.37 10.35
C LEU A 101 -14.76 20.00 9.40
N PRO A 102 -15.76 20.89 9.21
CA PRO A 102 -16.91 20.64 8.34
C PRO A 102 -16.52 20.40 6.88
#